data_AF-C5KEY9-F1
#
_entry.id   AF-C5KEY9-F1
#
_cell.length_a   1.000
_cell.length_b   1.000
_cell.length_c   1.000
_cell.angle_alpha   90.00
_cell.angle_beta   90.00
_cell.angle_gamma   90.00
#
_symmetry.space_group_name_H-M   'P 1'
#
loop_
_entity.id
_entity.type
_entity.pdbx_description
1 polymer ?
#
loop_
_entity_poly.entity_id
_entity_poly.type
_entity_poly.pdbx_seq_one_letter_code
_entity_poly.pdbx_strand_id
1 'polypeptide(L)'
;MKRFQKNPTILQSKDARKIIRMYNKMAKTLVEFETLWYEAWLNSIEVAKSGLHATLIVRHPDDGKFYVNFDWEILQLIRETKCLERIGVEVPGPARLVLLQEQKFKQHYNELSYILKEYRRVVQAIKPVVTNLLKPHMDNMEYQLRPGMIALTWTSLNIESYVENLWSELNALEELVRTVNDLMDNRIDANLKDVSCMILLELPEEGEVVSLDDFVELQERHVRDMTSVLTAKSAEIEAAVDDMLGAIVAYPVDPNVHGVSESELIKVKAHYNWSMYQALLSATKRSLQLLKARICARPIVSSVEYDELPSPFFEVNLQLDGVSVRLDPSVEELQSAVNGGAVSILKCSKMIEAWDTVTIPKSVQMILNPNLPPVISLGSQGTFYDRVAQDKEILKVILMLTGAVQNSEDECNVYLERFSCYGWLWEDSIEDKYKEFEATNPTLDDFECKLRSFAQLDEKLDLFESSRQIGALLLRPESLAKGLKGLANEWKVAFSKQLHVKARDRLEALTEQIKTTAKRMNRTVEDGDIDALGYVMRTLNDVRRKQSEIELEFGPITHMYAILDTYLPKH
;
A
#
# COMPACT_ATOMS: atom_id res chain seq x y z
N MET A 1 -70.25 -53.34 39.30
CA MET A 1 -71.09 -53.64 40.50
C MET A 1 -72.46 -53.01 40.51
N LYS A 2 -72.65 -51.71 40.21
CA LYS A 2 -73.99 -51.05 40.24
C LYS A 2 -75.09 -51.78 39.41
N ARG A 3 -74.74 -52.44 38.31
CA ARG A 3 -75.66 -53.30 37.52
C ARG A 3 -75.84 -54.70 38.12
N PHE A 4 -74.81 -55.25 38.77
CA PHE A 4 -74.83 -56.55 39.45
C PHE A 4 -75.67 -56.49 40.73
N GLN A 5 -75.70 -55.32 41.39
CA GLN A 5 -76.52 -55.02 42.57
C GLN A 5 -78.03 -54.93 42.25
N LYS A 6 -78.41 -54.69 40.98
CA LYS A 6 -79.82 -54.62 40.55
C LYS A 6 -80.49 -55.98 40.39
N ASN A 7 -79.73 -57.08 40.31
CA ASN A 7 -80.25 -58.44 40.09
C ASN A 7 -79.96 -59.34 41.31
N PRO A 8 -80.85 -59.38 42.33
CA PRO A 8 -80.60 -60.04 43.62
C PRO A 8 -80.54 -61.58 43.56
N THR A 9 -81.12 -62.20 42.52
CA THR A 9 -81.11 -63.66 42.32
C THR A 9 -79.72 -64.22 41.98
N ILE A 10 -78.89 -63.44 41.28
CA ILE A 10 -77.52 -63.86 40.91
C ILE A 10 -76.56 -63.70 42.10
N LEU A 11 -76.80 -62.74 43.00
CA LEU A 11 -75.98 -62.41 44.17
C LEU A 11 -75.84 -63.55 45.19
N GLN A 12 -76.83 -64.42 45.31
CA GLN A 12 -76.84 -65.51 46.30
C GLN A 12 -76.06 -66.76 45.83
N SER A 13 -75.76 -66.85 44.53
CA SER A 13 -74.97 -67.94 43.94
C SER A 13 -73.56 -68.01 44.54
N LYS A 14 -73.04 -69.24 44.69
CA LYS A 14 -71.68 -69.48 45.23
C LYS A 14 -70.60 -68.79 44.37
N ASP A 15 -70.81 -68.73 43.06
CA ASP A 15 -69.88 -68.07 42.12
C ASP A 15 -69.92 -66.54 42.24
N ALA A 16 -71.11 -65.96 42.44
CA ALA A 16 -71.27 -64.53 42.66
C ALA A 16 -70.60 -64.06 43.96
N ARG A 17 -70.68 -64.85 45.04
CA ARG A 17 -69.95 -64.55 46.30
C ARG A 17 -68.42 -64.57 46.12
N LYS A 18 -67.88 -65.36 45.19
CA LYS A 18 -66.44 -65.36 44.86
C LYS A 18 -66.08 -64.08 44.08
N ILE A 19 -66.90 -63.69 43.11
CA ILE A 19 -66.72 -62.46 42.30
C ILE A 19 -66.85 -61.20 43.17
N ILE A 20 -67.81 -61.13 44.09
CA ILE A 20 -67.99 -60.00 45.02
C ILE A 20 -66.79 -59.87 45.96
N ARG A 21 -66.27 -60.98 46.50
CA ARG A 21 -65.05 -60.96 47.33
C ARG A 21 -63.84 -60.47 46.55
N MET A 22 -63.68 -60.90 45.31
CA MET A 22 -62.61 -60.43 44.43
C MET A 22 -62.76 -58.95 44.08
N TYR A 23 -63.97 -58.48 43.77
CA TYR A 23 -64.24 -57.06 43.54
C TYR A 23 -63.96 -56.21 44.79
N ASN A 24 -64.42 -56.63 45.98
CA ASN A 24 -64.19 -55.88 47.21
C ASN A 24 -62.70 -55.86 47.58
N LYS A 25 -61.98 -56.96 47.35
CA LYS A 25 -60.51 -57.00 47.50
C LYS A 25 -59.85 -56.02 46.53
N MET A 26 -60.25 -56.05 45.25
CA MET A 26 -59.72 -55.15 44.22
C MET A 26 -60.05 -53.67 44.51
N ALA A 27 -61.27 -53.38 44.92
CA ALA A 27 -61.70 -52.03 45.28
C ALA A 27 -60.93 -51.54 46.51
N LYS A 28 -60.71 -52.39 47.51
CA LYS A 28 -59.88 -52.05 48.67
C LYS A 28 -58.44 -51.75 48.25
N THR A 29 -57.83 -52.59 47.42
CA THR A 29 -56.46 -52.35 46.93
C THR A 29 -56.35 -51.11 46.06
N LEU A 30 -57.39 -50.76 45.30
CA LEU A 30 -57.43 -49.53 44.50
C LEU A 30 -57.53 -48.29 45.38
N VAL A 31 -58.38 -48.32 46.42
CA VAL A 31 -58.48 -47.21 47.39
C VAL A 31 -57.19 -47.08 48.21
N GLU A 32 -56.61 -48.19 48.68
CA GLU A 32 -55.31 -48.19 49.38
C GLU A 32 -54.20 -47.61 48.48
N PHE A 33 -54.22 -47.91 47.18
CA PHE A 33 -53.29 -47.33 46.20
C PHE A 33 -53.54 -45.82 46.02
N GLU A 34 -54.79 -45.39 45.83
CA GLU A 34 -55.16 -43.97 45.70
C GLU A 34 -54.71 -43.16 46.94
N THR A 35 -54.95 -43.67 48.16
CA THR A 35 -54.55 -43.00 49.39
C THR A 35 -53.04 -42.95 49.55
N LEU A 36 -52.32 -44.03 49.20
CA LEU A 36 -50.86 -44.07 49.30
C LEU A 36 -50.20 -43.05 48.37
N TRP A 37 -50.68 -42.93 47.12
CA TRP A 37 -50.15 -41.93 46.19
C TRP A 37 -50.52 -40.50 46.57
N TYR A 38 -51.71 -40.29 47.12
CA TYR A 38 -52.11 -38.98 47.63
C TYR A 38 -51.23 -38.57 48.83
N GLU A 39 -50.98 -39.46 49.79
CA GLU A 39 -50.06 -39.20 50.91
C GLU A 39 -48.62 -38.97 50.45
N ALA A 40 -48.14 -39.75 49.48
CA ALA A 40 -46.82 -39.53 48.89
C ALA A 40 -46.72 -38.15 48.22
N TRP A 41 -47.77 -37.73 47.51
CA TRP A 41 -47.86 -36.39 46.92
C TRP A 41 -47.91 -35.28 47.98
N LEU A 42 -48.66 -35.48 49.07
CA LEU A 42 -48.67 -34.51 50.18
C LEU A 42 -47.28 -34.27 50.76
N ASN A 43 -46.49 -35.34 50.94
CA ASN A 43 -45.12 -35.23 51.43
C ASN A 43 -44.19 -34.56 50.40
N SER A 44 -44.40 -34.76 49.10
CA SER A 44 -43.59 -34.11 48.06
C SER A 44 -43.84 -32.60 47.95
N ILE A 45 -45.00 -32.09 48.39
CA ILE A 45 -45.29 -30.64 48.42
C ILE A 45 -44.26 -29.91 49.30
N GLU A 46 -43.94 -30.45 50.47
CA GLU A 46 -43.01 -29.81 51.41
C GLU A 46 -41.58 -29.81 50.86
N VAL A 47 -41.17 -30.90 50.22
CA VAL A 47 -39.88 -31.03 49.54
C VAL A 47 -39.76 -30.01 48.39
N ALA A 48 -40.74 -29.96 47.49
CA ALA A 48 -40.75 -29.01 46.38
C ALA A 48 -40.79 -27.55 46.86
N LYS A 49 -41.49 -27.27 47.97
CA LYS A 49 -41.52 -25.93 48.58
C LYS A 49 -40.15 -25.53 49.14
N SER A 50 -39.37 -26.47 49.66
CA SER A 50 -38.01 -26.18 50.13
C SER A 50 -37.11 -25.66 49.01
N GLY A 51 -37.35 -26.08 47.76
CA GLY A 51 -36.67 -25.56 46.57
C GLY A 51 -36.87 -24.06 46.33
N LEU A 52 -37.95 -23.44 46.84
CA LEU A 52 -38.16 -21.99 46.75
C LEU A 52 -37.25 -21.18 47.68
N HIS A 53 -36.63 -21.83 48.67
CA HIS A 53 -35.61 -21.21 49.53
C HIS A 53 -34.21 -21.24 48.90
N ALA A 54 -34.06 -21.85 47.73
CA ALA A 54 -32.83 -21.77 46.97
C ALA A 54 -32.57 -20.35 46.48
N THR A 55 -31.29 -19.99 46.34
CA THR A 55 -30.87 -18.69 45.79
C THR A 55 -31.21 -18.60 44.30
N LEU A 56 -31.33 -17.39 43.76
CA LEU A 56 -31.81 -17.19 42.38
C LEU A 56 -30.79 -17.63 41.32
N ILE A 57 -29.50 -17.44 41.60
CA ILE A 57 -28.41 -17.64 40.63
C ILE A 57 -27.36 -18.55 41.25
N VAL A 58 -26.87 -19.52 40.47
CA VAL A 58 -25.74 -20.39 40.84
C VAL A 58 -24.65 -20.29 39.79
N ARG A 59 -23.39 -20.25 40.26
CA ARG A 59 -22.21 -20.38 39.42
C ARG A 59 -21.84 -21.86 39.32
N HIS A 60 -21.81 -22.40 38.10
CA HIS A 60 -21.40 -23.78 37.89
C HIS A 60 -19.92 -23.97 38.23
N PRO A 61 -19.53 -24.98 39.03
CA PRO A 61 -18.15 -25.17 39.48
C PRO A 61 -17.17 -25.45 38.34
N ASP A 62 -17.58 -26.23 37.33
CA ASP A 62 -16.69 -26.62 36.23
C ASP A 62 -16.56 -25.57 35.10
N ASP A 63 -17.68 -24.91 34.77
CA ASP A 63 -17.78 -24.00 33.63
C ASP A 63 -17.56 -22.52 34.02
N GLY A 64 -17.63 -22.21 35.32
CA GLY A 64 -17.59 -20.84 35.84
C GLY A 64 -18.76 -19.95 35.41
N LYS A 65 -19.73 -20.47 34.64
CA LYS A 65 -20.89 -19.76 34.09
C LYS A 65 -22.03 -19.66 35.11
N PHE A 66 -22.81 -18.58 34.98
CA PHE A 66 -24.01 -18.35 35.77
C PHE A 66 -25.22 -19.04 35.15
N TYR A 67 -26.02 -19.70 35.99
CA TYR A 67 -27.29 -20.31 35.65
C TYR A 67 -28.37 -19.88 36.65
N VAL A 68 -29.61 -19.79 36.17
CA VAL A 68 -30.77 -19.57 37.03
C VAL A 68 -31.03 -20.85 37.82
N ASN A 69 -31.02 -20.73 39.14
CA ASN A 69 -31.17 -21.84 40.07
C ASN A 69 -32.64 -22.02 40.41
N PHE A 70 -33.39 -22.64 39.50
CA PHE A 70 -34.83 -22.90 39.65
C PHE A 70 -35.12 -24.39 39.59
N ASP A 71 -35.82 -24.90 40.59
CA ASP A 71 -36.17 -26.32 40.69
C ASP A 71 -37.40 -26.66 39.83
N TRP A 72 -37.23 -27.61 38.93
CA TRP A 72 -38.29 -28.08 38.04
C TRP A 72 -39.42 -28.80 38.80
N GLU A 73 -39.13 -29.32 40.00
CA GLU A 73 -40.14 -29.92 40.89
C GLU A 73 -41.25 -28.93 41.26
N ILE A 74 -40.96 -27.62 41.28
CA ILE A 74 -41.96 -26.58 41.52
C ILE A 74 -42.96 -26.50 40.36
N LEU A 75 -42.51 -26.63 39.11
CA LEU A 75 -43.40 -26.65 37.94
C LEU A 75 -44.20 -27.96 37.87
N GLN A 76 -43.58 -29.07 38.28
CA GLN A 76 -44.28 -30.33 38.43
C GLN A 76 -45.41 -30.21 39.45
N LEU A 77 -45.13 -29.66 40.64
CA LEU A 77 -46.13 -29.42 41.68
C LEU A 77 -47.27 -28.53 41.18
N ILE A 78 -46.97 -27.44 40.46
CA ILE A 78 -47.99 -26.56 39.86
C ILE A 78 -48.89 -27.35 38.90
N ARG A 79 -48.30 -28.21 38.05
CA ARG A 79 -49.05 -29.01 37.08
C ARG A 79 -49.93 -30.07 37.76
N GLU A 80 -49.39 -30.77 38.76
CA GLU A 80 -50.12 -31.76 39.55
C GLU A 80 -51.29 -31.14 40.30
N THR A 81 -51.06 -29.98 40.92
CA THR A 81 -52.09 -29.21 41.65
C THR A 81 -53.25 -28.83 40.73
N LYS A 82 -52.98 -28.34 39.50
CA LYS A 82 -54.01 -28.04 38.49
C LYS A 82 -54.80 -29.28 38.08
N CYS A 83 -54.13 -30.42 37.93
CA CYS A 83 -54.79 -31.68 37.56
C CYS A 83 -55.70 -32.17 38.70
N LEU A 84 -55.24 -32.13 39.95
CA LEU A 84 -56.01 -32.56 41.13
C LEU A 84 -57.24 -31.67 41.36
N GLU A 85 -57.11 -30.36 41.17
CA GLU A 85 -58.23 -29.43 41.25
C GLU A 85 -59.30 -29.73 40.19
N ARG A 86 -58.89 -30.09 38.97
CA ARG A 86 -59.81 -30.50 37.89
C ARG A 86 -60.50 -31.84 38.14
N ILE A 87 -59.83 -32.76 38.84
CA ILE A 87 -60.40 -34.07 39.21
C ILE A 87 -61.36 -33.95 40.41
N GLY A 88 -61.35 -32.81 41.10
CA GLY A 88 -62.22 -32.53 42.25
C GLY A 88 -61.65 -33.07 43.57
N VAL A 89 -60.34 -33.33 43.64
CA VAL A 89 -59.64 -33.71 44.86
C VAL A 89 -59.35 -32.45 45.69
N GLU A 90 -59.51 -32.53 47.00
CA GLU A 90 -59.18 -31.42 47.90
C GLU A 90 -57.67 -31.16 47.87
N VAL A 91 -57.29 -29.95 47.45
CA VAL A 91 -55.89 -29.54 47.35
C VAL A 91 -55.48 -28.79 48.62
N PRO A 92 -54.36 -29.12 49.27
CA PRO A 92 -53.82 -28.40 50.42
C PRO A 92 -53.52 -26.93 50.14
N GLY A 93 -53.69 -26.08 51.14
CA GLY A 93 -53.39 -24.64 51.09
C GLY A 93 -51.98 -24.30 50.55
N PRO A 94 -50.89 -24.97 51.00
CA PRO A 94 -49.54 -24.70 50.51
C PRO A 94 -49.37 -24.88 48.99
N ALA A 95 -49.96 -25.92 48.40
CA ALA A 95 -49.91 -26.17 46.96
C ALA A 95 -50.71 -25.13 46.17
N ARG A 96 -51.86 -24.68 46.71
CA ARG A 96 -52.66 -23.60 46.10
C ARG A 96 -51.91 -22.26 46.07
N LEU A 97 -51.13 -21.94 47.10
CA LEU A 97 -50.34 -20.70 47.14
C LEU A 97 -49.25 -20.69 46.06
N VAL A 98 -48.54 -21.80 45.88
CA VAL A 98 -47.52 -21.95 44.82
C VAL A 98 -48.17 -21.85 43.43
N LEU A 99 -49.35 -22.47 43.24
CA LEU A 99 -50.13 -22.37 42.01
C LEU A 99 -50.52 -20.91 41.68
N LEU A 100 -50.93 -20.13 42.67
CA LEU A 100 -51.29 -18.71 42.48
C LEU A 100 -50.10 -17.87 41.98
N GLN A 101 -48.87 -18.25 42.35
CA GLN A 101 -47.64 -17.54 42.00
C GLN A 101 -46.97 -18.05 40.71
N GLU A 102 -47.55 -19.02 40.00
CA GLU A 102 -46.96 -19.62 38.79
C GLU A 102 -46.50 -18.59 37.75
N GLN A 103 -47.34 -17.59 37.46
CA GLN A 103 -47.03 -16.56 36.47
C GLN A 103 -45.78 -15.77 36.87
N LYS A 104 -45.65 -15.43 38.15
CA LYS A 104 -44.50 -14.67 38.69
C LYS A 104 -43.21 -15.47 38.57
N PHE A 105 -43.21 -16.74 38.98
CA PHE A 105 -42.01 -17.59 38.87
C PHE A 105 -41.56 -17.76 37.42
N LYS A 106 -42.49 -17.99 36.50
CA LYS A 106 -42.18 -18.11 35.06
C LYS A 106 -41.62 -16.80 34.50
N GLN A 107 -42.19 -15.66 34.87
CA GLN A 107 -41.71 -14.36 34.45
C GLN A 107 -40.29 -14.10 34.93
N HIS A 108 -40.03 -14.20 36.24
CA HIS A 108 -38.70 -13.97 36.80
C HIS A 108 -37.66 -14.98 36.28
N TYR A 109 -38.03 -16.24 36.08
CA TYR A 109 -37.15 -17.23 35.46
C TYR A 109 -36.73 -16.82 34.05
N ASN A 110 -37.69 -16.42 33.21
CA ASN A 110 -37.42 -16.00 31.84
C ASN A 110 -36.57 -14.72 31.79
N GLU A 111 -36.88 -13.73 32.64
CA GLU A 111 -36.13 -12.47 32.73
C GLU A 111 -34.68 -12.71 33.17
N LEU A 112 -34.46 -13.46 34.25
CA LEU A 112 -33.12 -13.80 34.73
C LEU A 112 -32.34 -14.64 33.72
N SER A 113 -33.02 -15.61 33.06
CA SER A 113 -32.39 -16.43 32.03
C SER A 113 -31.94 -15.58 30.84
N TYR A 114 -32.75 -14.60 30.45
CA TYR A 114 -32.40 -13.66 29.39
C TYR A 114 -31.20 -12.78 29.79
N ILE A 115 -31.22 -12.15 30.97
CA ILE A 115 -30.11 -11.31 31.47
C ILE A 115 -28.79 -12.08 31.47
N LEU A 116 -28.76 -13.31 31.99
CA LEU A 116 -27.54 -14.12 32.04
C LEU A 116 -27.02 -14.50 30.65
N LYS A 117 -27.94 -14.70 29.69
CA LYS A 117 -27.58 -14.98 28.30
C LYS A 117 -27.02 -13.74 27.61
N GLU A 118 -27.64 -12.59 27.82
CA GLU A 118 -27.18 -11.31 27.25
C GLU A 118 -25.86 -10.87 27.85
N TYR A 119 -25.66 -10.99 29.17
CA TYR A 119 -24.37 -10.74 29.80
C TYR A 119 -23.26 -11.58 29.14
N ARG A 120 -23.51 -12.86 28.87
CA ARG A 120 -22.57 -13.72 28.14
C ARG A 120 -22.29 -13.21 26.72
N ARG A 121 -23.31 -12.75 26.00
CA ARG A 121 -23.15 -12.14 24.66
C ARG A 121 -22.27 -10.90 24.72
N VAL A 122 -22.55 -9.99 25.66
CA VAL A 122 -21.79 -8.75 25.85
C VAL A 122 -20.33 -9.04 26.19
N VAL A 123 -20.06 -9.97 27.11
CA VAL A 123 -18.69 -10.38 27.45
C VAL A 123 -17.95 -10.99 26.25
N GLN A 124 -18.64 -11.76 25.40
CA GLN A 124 -18.05 -12.32 24.18
C GLN A 124 -17.80 -11.28 23.08
N ALA A 125 -18.51 -10.15 23.10
CA ALA A 125 -18.33 -9.06 22.14
C ALA A 125 -17.11 -8.18 22.45
N ILE A 126 -16.48 -8.34 23.62
CA ILE A 126 -15.31 -7.57 24.02
C ILE A 126 -14.08 -8.03 23.23
N LYS A 127 -13.41 -7.10 22.54
CA LYS A 127 -12.17 -7.36 21.82
C LYS A 127 -10.99 -7.66 22.78
N PRO A 128 -10.06 -8.57 22.41
CA PRO A 128 -8.93 -8.98 23.27
C PRO A 128 -8.05 -7.83 23.78
N VAL A 129 -7.87 -6.79 22.97
CA VAL A 129 -7.00 -5.63 23.28
C VAL A 129 -7.49 -4.86 24.51
N VAL A 130 -8.82 -4.81 24.72
CA VAL A 130 -9.45 -4.03 25.80
C VAL A 130 -10.00 -4.92 26.93
N THR A 131 -9.84 -6.25 26.84
CA THR A 131 -10.40 -7.19 27.84
C THR A 131 -9.92 -6.90 29.26
N ASN A 132 -8.61 -6.65 29.43
CA ASN A 132 -8.07 -6.32 30.75
C ASN A 132 -8.58 -4.98 31.28
N LEU A 133 -8.86 -4.04 30.37
CA LEU A 133 -9.31 -2.70 30.70
C LEU A 133 -10.80 -2.69 31.11
N LEU A 134 -11.60 -3.56 30.51
CA LEU A 134 -13.02 -3.71 30.84
C LEU A 134 -13.29 -4.65 32.02
N LYS A 135 -12.27 -5.35 32.53
CA LYS A 135 -12.40 -6.28 33.65
C LYS A 135 -13.02 -5.64 34.92
N PRO A 136 -12.64 -4.42 35.36
CA PRO A 136 -13.33 -3.71 36.44
C PRO A 136 -14.84 -3.56 36.23
N HIS A 137 -15.28 -3.29 35.00
CA HIS A 137 -16.70 -3.14 34.66
C HIS A 137 -17.42 -4.50 34.68
N MET A 138 -16.73 -5.56 34.28
CA MET A 138 -17.24 -6.93 34.43
C MET A 138 -17.36 -7.32 35.91
N ASP A 139 -16.37 -6.99 36.73
CA ASP A 139 -16.35 -7.24 38.16
C ASP A 139 -17.48 -6.45 38.87
N ASN A 140 -17.79 -5.24 38.39
CA ASN A 140 -18.95 -4.45 38.83
C ASN A 140 -20.28 -5.17 38.55
N MET A 141 -20.47 -5.69 37.33
CA MET A 141 -21.65 -6.48 37.01
C MET A 141 -21.72 -7.78 37.84
N GLU A 142 -20.59 -8.47 38.04
CA GLU A 142 -20.54 -9.63 38.92
C GLU A 142 -20.88 -9.28 40.37
N TYR A 143 -20.49 -8.09 40.85
CA TYR A 143 -20.87 -7.59 42.17
C TYR A 143 -22.39 -7.39 42.28
N GLN A 144 -23.03 -6.81 41.25
CA GLN A 144 -24.49 -6.69 41.19
C GLN A 144 -25.20 -8.06 41.08
N LEU A 145 -24.53 -9.10 40.58
CA LEU A 145 -25.05 -10.47 40.58
C LEU A 145 -24.94 -11.17 41.96
N ARG A 146 -24.10 -10.70 42.88
CA ARG A 146 -23.88 -11.34 44.20
C ARG A 146 -25.12 -11.43 45.09
N PRO A 147 -25.98 -10.41 45.21
CA PRO A 147 -27.22 -10.52 45.97
C PRO A 147 -28.10 -11.69 45.52
N GLY A 148 -28.18 -11.96 44.21
CA GLY A 148 -28.88 -13.10 43.63
C GLY A 148 -28.26 -14.47 43.93
N MET A 149 -26.96 -14.50 44.26
CA MET A 149 -26.23 -15.73 44.59
C MET A 149 -26.25 -16.09 46.07
N ILE A 150 -26.37 -15.10 46.96
CA ILE A 150 -26.16 -15.30 48.41
C ILE A 150 -27.41 -14.99 49.24
N ALA A 151 -28.16 -13.94 48.90
CA ALA A 151 -29.18 -13.37 49.80
C ALA A 151 -30.62 -13.52 49.28
N LEU A 152 -30.84 -13.35 47.97
CA LEU A 152 -32.17 -13.41 47.37
C LEU A 152 -32.55 -14.86 47.06
N THR A 153 -33.77 -15.23 47.46
CA THR A 153 -34.39 -16.54 47.19
C THR A 153 -35.68 -16.34 46.40
N TRP A 154 -36.27 -17.40 45.85
CA TRP A 154 -37.54 -17.31 45.11
C TRP A 154 -38.74 -16.84 45.95
N THR A 155 -38.60 -16.83 47.28
CA THR A 155 -39.60 -16.28 48.20
C THR A 155 -39.42 -14.79 48.52
N SER A 156 -38.35 -14.16 48.03
CA SER A 156 -38.05 -12.75 48.30
C SER A 156 -39.02 -11.81 47.58
N LEU A 157 -39.42 -10.73 48.24
CA LEU A 157 -40.34 -9.72 47.68
C LEU A 157 -39.65 -8.75 46.70
N ASN A 158 -38.33 -8.60 46.79
CA ASN A 158 -37.56 -7.59 46.07
C ASN A 158 -36.92 -8.12 44.76
N ILE A 159 -37.45 -9.20 44.18
CA ILE A 159 -36.89 -9.79 42.95
C ILE A 159 -37.10 -8.85 41.76
N GLU A 160 -38.27 -8.22 41.66
CA GLU A 160 -38.62 -7.31 40.57
C GLU A 160 -37.64 -6.12 40.49
N SER A 161 -37.43 -5.41 41.60
CA SER A 161 -36.48 -4.29 41.63
C SER A 161 -35.03 -4.71 41.42
N TYR A 162 -34.66 -5.91 41.88
CA TYR A 162 -33.34 -6.48 41.59
C TYR A 162 -33.13 -6.74 40.09
N VAL A 163 -34.12 -7.33 39.43
CA VAL A 163 -34.10 -7.62 37.99
C VAL A 163 -34.05 -6.32 37.18
N GLU A 164 -34.82 -5.29 37.56
CA GLU A 164 -34.79 -3.98 36.92
C GLU A 164 -33.41 -3.30 37.03
N ASN A 165 -32.78 -3.34 38.21
CA ASN A 165 -31.44 -2.80 38.40
C ASN A 165 -30.38 -3.56 37.58
N LEU A 166 -30.43 -4.89 37.57
CA LEU A 166 -29.55 -5.72 36.74
C LEU A 166 -29.67 -5.39 35.26
N TRP A 167 -30.90 -5.18 34.78
CA TRP A 167 -31.17 -4.77 33.40
C TRP A 167 -30.57 -3.40 33.07
N SER A 168 -30.75 -2.43 33.97
CA SER A 168 -30.19 -1.08 33.78
C SER A 168 -28.67 -1.12 33.68
N GLU A 169 -28.00 -1.83 34.59
CA GLU A 169 -26.54 -1.97 34.59
C GLU A 169 -26.04 -2.77 33.37
N LEU A 170 -26.75 -3.83 32.98
CA LEU A 170 -26.40 -4.61 31.80
C LEU A 170 -26.52 -3.77 30.50
N ASN A 171 -27.58 -2.99 30.36
CA ASN A 171 -27.77 -2.11 29.21
C ASN A 171 -26.67 -1.03 29.16
N ALA A 172 -26.32 -0.44 30.31
CA ALA A 172 -25.24 0.54 30.39
C ALA A 172 -23.88 -0.08 30.00
N LEU A 173 -23.59 -1.31 30.45
CA LEU A 173 -22.40 -2.06 30.05
C LEU A 173 -22.40 -2.39 28.55
N GLU A 174 -23.54 -2.79 27.99
CA GLU A 174 -23.68 -3.06 26.56
C GLU A 174 -23.44 -1.81 25.72
N GLU A 175 -23.99 -0.67 26.12
CA GLU A 175 -23.76 0.62 25.47
C GLU A 175 -22.27 1.02 25.51
N LEU A 176 -21.59 0.81 26.65
CA LEU A 176 -20.15 1.03 26.76
C LEU A 176 -19.36 0.13 25.80
N VAL A 177 -19.61 -1.18 25.83
CA VAL A 177 -18.90 -2.15 24.96
C VAL A 177 -19.14 -1.83 23.49
N ARG A 178 -20.37 -1.50 23.11
CA ARG A 178 -20.71 -1.08 21.75
C ARG A 178 -19.95 0.19 21.36
N THR A 179 -19.94 1.21 22.22
CA THR A 179 -19.23 2.47 21.95
C THR A 179 -17.73 2.24 21.77
N VAL A 180 -17.11 1.43 22.64
CA VAL A 180 -15.69 1.07 22.56
C VAL A 180 -15.40 0.32 21.26
N ASN A 181 -16.22 -0.67 20.91
CA ASN A 181 -16.04 -1.43 19.67
C ASN A 181 -16.23 -0.54 18.43
N ASP A 182 -17.25 0.32 18.40
CA ASP A 182 -17.51 1.24 17.29
C ASP A 182 -16.34 2.24 17.10
N LEU A 183 -15.75 2.74 18.19
CA LEU A 183 -14.55 3.59 18.15
C LEU A 183 -13.34 2.82 17.62
N MET A 184 -13.13 1.59 18.08
CA MET A 184 -12.05 0.73 17.60
C MET A 184 -12.18 0.43 16.10
N ASP A 185 -13.32 -0.09 15.66
CA ASP A 185 -13.50 -0.52 14.26
C ASP A 185 -13.47 0.67 13.29
N ASN A 186 -14.23 1.72 13.56
CA ASN A 186 -14.51 2.76 12.57
C ASN A 186 -13.53 3.94 12.63
N ARG A 187 -13.03 4.29 13.82
CA ARG A 187 -12.13 5.45 13.98
C ARG A 187 -10.66 5.06 14.09
N ILE A 188 -10.35 3.90 14.67
CA ILE A 188 -8.96 3.47 14.87
C ILE A 188 -8.54 2.52 13.74
N ASP A 189 -9.16 1.34 13.64
CA ASP A 189 -8.75 0.27 12.73
C ASP A 189 -8.93 0.67 11.25
N ALA A 190 -10.03 1.35 10.89
CA ALA A 190 -10.24 1.85 9.54
C ALA A 190 -9.19 2.89 9.13
N ASN A 191 -8.92 3.89 9.98
CA ASN A 191 -7.91 4.91 9.70
C ASN A 191 -6.49 4.32 9.65
N LEU A 192 -6.15 3.36 10.53
CA LEU A 192 -4.88 2.63 10.46
C LEU A 192 -4.74 1.86 9.16
N LYS A 193 -5.81 1.23 8.69
CA LYS A 193 -5.84 0.54 7.40
C LYS A 193 -5.66 1.50 6.23
N ASP A 194 -6.33 2.65 6.27
CA ASP A 194 -6.17 3.69 5.25
C ASP A 194 -4.71 4.17 5.19
N VAL A 195 -4.12 4.52 6.33
CA VAL A 195 -2.70 4.90 6.44
C VAL A 195 -1.80 3.81 5.86
N SER A 196 -2.04 2.53 6.18
CA SER A 196 -1.23 1.42 5.65
C SER A 196 -1.32 1.24 4.13
N CYS A 197 -2.41 1.71 3.52
CA CYS A 197 -2.67 1.58 2.09
C CYS A 197 -2.27 2.81 1.28
N MET A 198 -1.92 3.93 1.93
CA MET A 198 -1.50 5.16 1.26
C MET A 198 -0.24 4.95 0.43
N ILE A 199 -0.22 5.56 -0.75
CA ILE A 199 0.95 5.60 -1.63
C ILE A 199 1.64 6.95 -1.41
N LEU A 200 2.84 6.90 -0.85
CA LEU A 200 3.65 8.07 -0.46
C LEU A 200 4.47 8.66 -1.61
N LEU A 201 4.22 8.17 -2.83
CA LEU A 201 4.96 8.51 -4.04
C LEU A 201 3.95 8.78 -5.15
N GLU A 202 4.14 9.87 -5.89
CA GLU A 202 3.38 10.15 -7.09
C GLU A 202 4.22 9.73 -8.29
N LEU A 203 3.72 8.85 -9.16
CA LEU A 203 4.43 8.46 -10.37
C LEU A 203 3.71 9.05 -11.59
N PRO A 204 4.44 9.51 -12.63
CA PRO A 204 3.83 9.96 -13.87
C PRO A 204 2.94 8.89 -14.50
N GLU A 205 1.89 9.33 -15.20
CA GLU A 205 0.96 8.45 -15.90
C GLU A 205 1.67 7.63 -16.99
N GLU A 206 1.06 6.52 -17.41
CA GLU A 206 1.64 5.65 -18.43
C GLU A 206 1.81 6.39 -19.76
N GLY A 207 3.06 6.54 -20.21
CA GLY A 207 3.42 7.24 -21.44
C GLY A 207 3.86 8.70 -21.25
N GLU A 208 3.80 9.23 -20.03
CA GLU A 208 4.37 10.54 -19.71
C GLU A 208 5.85 10.40 -19.32
N VAL A 209 6.70 11.20 -19.97
CA VAL A 209 8.12 11.32 -19.62
C VAL A 209 8.35 12.65 -18.92
N VAL A 210 9.09 12.60 -17.82
CA VAL A 210 9.34 13.74 -16.95
C VAL A 210 10.85 13.95 -16.82
N SER A 211 11.27 15.21 -16.76
CA SER A 211 12.68 15.55 -16.49
C SER A 211 13.06 15.19 -15.05
N LEU A 212 14.35 15.13 -14.75
CA LEU A 212 14.78 14.84 -13.37
C LEU A 212 14.34 15.91 -12.38
N ASP A 213 14.44 17.18 -12.77
CA ASP A 213 14.08 18.31 -11.92
C ASP A 213 12.57 18.33 -11.66
N ASP A 214 11.76 18.11 -12.70
CA ASP A 214 10.31 18.05 -12.58
C ASP A 214 9.87 16.86 -11.71
N PHE A 215 10.56 15.72 -11.81
CA PHE A 215 10.30 14.55 -10.97
C PHE A 215 10.57 14.85 -9.49
N VAL A 216 11.69 15.51 -9.18
CA VAL A 216 12.01 15.91 -7.80
C VAL A 216 10.98 16.91 -7.28
N GLU A 217 10.59 17.91 -8.07
CA GLU A 217 9.57 18.88 -7.66
C GLU A 217 8.21 18.22 -7.42
N LEU A 218 7.81 17.29 -8.29
CA LEU A 218 6.58 16.50 -8.14
C LEU A 218 6.60 15.72 -6.81
N GLN A 219 7.71 15.02 -6.51
CA GLN A 219 7.84 14.31 -5.23
C GLN A 219 7.82 15.25 -4.04
N GLU A 220 8.50 16.39 -4.09
CA GLU A 220 8.52 17.34 -2.96
C GLU A 220 7.15 17.96 -2.70
N ARG A 221 6.33 18.13 -3.74
CA ARG A 221 4.93 18.59 -3.60
C ARG A 221 4.08 17.49 -2.97
N HIS A 222 4.10 16.28 -3.53
CA HIS A 222 3.32 15.15 -3.03
C HIS A 222 3.66 14.79 -1.60
N VAL A 223 4.95 14.82 -1.23
CA VAL A 223 5.39 14.57 0.15
C VAL A 223 4.84 15.62 1.11
N ARG A 224 4.77 16.90 0.73
CA ARG A 224 4.19 17.94 1.60
C ARG A 224 2.70 17.68 1.87
N ASP A 225 1.95 17.36 0.82
CA ASP A 225 0.51 17.11 0.91
C ASP A 225 0.23 15.84 1.72
N MET A 226 0.95 14.75 1.40
CA MET A 226 0.81 13.47 2.10
C MET A 226 1.25 13.56 3.56
N THR A 227 2.29 14.31 3.87
CA THR A 227 2.72 14.56 5.26
C THR A 227 1.60 15.25 6.05
N SER A 228 0.92 16.25 5.46
CA SER A 228 -0.21 16.91 6.12
C SER A 228 -1.36 15.94 6.41
N VAL A 229 -1.70 15.09 5.43
CA VAL A 229 -2.75 14.07 5.58
C VAL A 229 -2.37 13.04 6.66
N LEU A 230 -1.13 12.54 6.65
CA LEU A 230 -0.64 11.56 7.62
C LEU A 230 -0.60 12.13 9.04
N THR A 231 -0.17 13.39 9.22
CA THR A 231 -0.18 14.06 10.53
C THR A 231 -1.61 14.23 11.04
N ALA A 232 -2.55 14.64 10.17
CA ALA A 232 -3.96 14.72 10.52
C ALA A 232 -4.54 13.35 10.91
N LYS A 233 -4.24 12.30 10.14
CA LYS A 233 -4.67 10.93 10.44
C LYS A 233 -4.08 10.39 11.73
N SER A 234 -2.80 10.64 12.00
CA SER A 234 -2.15 10.28 13.27
C SER A 234 -2.87 10.93 14.46
N ALA A 235 -3.18 12.22 14.36
CA ALA A 235 -3.89 12.95 15.41
C ALA A 235 -5.35 12.47 15.58
N GLU A 236 -6.05 12.14 14.50
CA GLU A 236 -7.40 11.56 14.54
C GLU A 236 -7.41 10.20 15.26
N ILE A 237 -6.42 9.35 14.98
CA ILE A 237 -6.29 8.03 15.62
C ILE A 237 -5.92 8.20 17.09
N GLU A 238 -4.96 9.05 17.44
CA GLU A 238 -4.58 9.31 18.83
C GLU A 238 -5.79 9.85 19.63
N ALA A 239 -6.52 10.82 19.08
CA ALA A 239 -7.74 11.34 19.69
C ALA A 239 -8.81 10.26 19.86
N ALA A 240 -8.98 9.35 18.89
CA ALA A 240 -9.93 8.25 19.01
C ALA A 240 -9.54 7.23 20.08
N VAL A 241 -8.24 6.95 20.23
CA VAL A 241 -7.73 6.12 21.34
C VAL A 241 -7.99 6.80 22.67
N ASP A 242 -7.71 8.10 22.78
CA ASP A 242 -7.94 8.87 24.01
C ASP A 242 -9.44 8.97 24.35
N ASP A 243 -10.32 9.14 23.35
CA ASP A 243 -11.77 9.11 23.51
C ASP A 243 -12.26 7.74 24.00
N MET A 244 -11.72 6.65 23.45
CA MET A 244 -12.03 5.28 23.86
C MET A 244 -11.60 5.03 25.31
N LEU A 245 -10.37 5.42 25.67
CA LEU A 245 -9.87 5.30 27.05
C LEU A 245 -10.71 6.18 28.00
N GLY A 246 -11.09 7.37 27.56
CA GLY A 246 -11.97 8.29 28.28
C GLY A 246 -13.36 7.69 28.54
N ALA A 247 -13.98 7.08 27.53
CA ALA A 247 -15.28 6.43 27.67
C ALA A 247 -15.26 5.28 28.69
N ILE A 248 -14.18 4.50 28.72
CA ILE A 248 -14.02 3.39 29.66
C ILE A 248 -13.82 3.92 31.09
N VAL A 249 -12.98 4.93 31.27
CA VAL A 249 -12.69 5.50 32.59
C VAL A 249 -13.84 6.36 33.13
N ALA A 250 -14.61 7.01 32.27
CA ALA A 250 -15.77 7.82 32.66
C ALA A 250 -16.96 6.99 33.15
N TYR A 251 -16.99 5.68 32.85
CA TYR A 251 -18.07 4.82 33.30
C TYR A 251 -18.06 4.69 34.83
N PRO A 252 -19.19 4.96 35.52
CA PRO A 252 -19.25 4.90 36.97
C PRO A 252 -19.14 3.44 37.45
N VAL A 253 -18.08 3.15 38.18
CA VAL A 253 -17.88 1.84 38.83
C VAL A 253 -18.21 1.97 40.32
N ASP A 254 -18.80 0.92 40.91
CA ASP A 254 -19.06 0.89 42.35
C ASP A 254 -17.74 1.08 43.14
N PRO A 255 -17.71 1.92 44.20
CA PRO A 255 -16.50 2.18 45.00
C PRO A 255 -15.84 0.94 45.60
N ASN A 256 -16.57 -0.17 45.73
CA ASN A 256 -16.07 -1.43 46.28
C ASN A 256 -15.32 -2.29 45.25
N VAL A 257 -15.31 -1.90 43.98
CA VAL A 257 -14.59 -2.58 42.90
C VAL A 257 -13.30 -1.82 42.59
N HIS A 258 -12.22 -2.55 42.29
CA HIS A 258 -10.96 -1.93 41.89
C HIS A 258 -11.17 -1.14 40.60
N GLY A 259 -10.88 0.15 40.63
CA GLY A 259 -10.92 1.01 39.43
C GLY A 259 -9.92 0.58 38.36
N VAL A 260 -10.07 1.17 37.17
CA VAL A 260 -9.22 0.89 36.01
C VAL A 260 -7.76 1.17 36.33
N SER A 261 -6.87 0.19 36.08
CA SER A 261 -5.44 0.34 36.33
C SER A 261 -4.79 1.25 35.30
N GLU A 262 -4.05 2.24 35.79
CA GLU A 262 -3.21 3.15 34.97
C GLU A 262 -2.21 2.39 34.09
N SER A 263 -1.70 1.24 34.55
CA SER A 263 -0.76 0.43 33.79
C SER A 263 -1.38 -0.20 32.54
N GLU A 264 -2.65 -0.61 32.60
CA GLU A 264 -3.34 -1.21 31.45
C GLU A 264 -3.70 -0.14 30.41
N LEU A 265 -4.06 1.09 30.83
CA LEU A 265 -4.27 2.23 29.93
C LEU A 265 -3.02 2.52 29.09
N ILE A 266 -1.86 2.55 29.75
CA ILE A 266 -0.57 2.77 29.10
C ILE A 266 -0.26 1.66 28.09
N LYS A 267 -0.53 0.39 28.42
CA LYS A 267 -0.32 -0.75 27.51
C LYS A 267 -1.18 -0.64 26.24
N VAL A 268 -2.46 -0.28 26.39
CA VAL A 268 -3.37 -0.12 25.23
C VAL A 268 -2.92 1.04 24.34
N LYS A 269 -2.54 2.19 24.93
CA LYS A 269 -2.00 3.32 24.17
C LYS A 269 -0.70 2.95 23.45
N ALA A 270 0.20 2.23 24.11
CA ALA A 270 1.44 1.73 23.51
C ALA A 270 1.19 0.74 22.37
N HIS A 271 0.19 -0.14 22.49
CA HIS A 271 -0.21 -1.06 21.43
C HIS A 271 -0.62 -0.30 20.15
N TYR A 272 -1.49 0.70 20.26
CA TYR A 272 -1.93 1.48 19.09
C TYR A 272 -0.84 2.39 18.52
N ASN A 273 0.05 2.92 19.36
CA ASN A 273 1.24 3.63 18.89
C ASN A 273 2.14 2.71 18.04
N TRP A 274 2.30 1.44 18.46
CA TRP A 274 3.00 0.43 17.67
C TRP A 274 2.24 0.08 16.38
N SER A 275 0.92 -0.04 16.42
CA SER A 275 0.09 -0.26 15.22
C SER A 275 0.22 0.88 14.22
N MET A 276 0.27 2.13 14.67
CA MET A 276 0.51 3.30 13.81
C MET A 276 1.88 3.22 13.13
N TYR A 277 2.92 2.86 13.88
CA TYR A 277 4.25 2.60 13.32
C TYR A 277 4.22 1.50 12.24
N GLN A 278 3.54 0.39 12.49
CA GLN A 278 3.42 -0.72 11.52
C GLN A 278 2.65 -0.31 10.25
N ALA A 279 1.61 0.51 10.39
CA ALA A 279 0.87 1.07 9.26
C ALA A 279 1.77 1.97 8.40
N LEU A 280 2.52 2.89 9.01
CA LEU A 280 3.49 3.76 8.31
C LEU A 280 4.61 2.98 7.63
N LEU A 281 5.12 1.93 8.29
CA LEU A 281 6.12 1.04 7.73
C LEU A 281 5.58 0.31 6.48
N SER A 282 4.33 -0.16 6.55
CA SER A 282 3.66 -0.84 5.43
C SER A 282 3.44 0.10 4.24
N ALA A 283 3.01 1.34 4.49
CA ALA A 283 2.82 2.36 3.46
C ALA A 283 4.14 2.74 2.78
N THR A 284 5.19 2.94 3.57
CA THR A 284 6.55 3.19 3.09
C THR A 284 7.06 2.04 2.23
N LYS A 285 6.92 0.81 2.71
CA LYS A 285 7.35 -0.41 2.00
C LYS A 285 6.61 -0.56 0.68
N ARG A 286 5.29 -0.37 0.67
CA ARG A 286 4.47 -0.44 -0.55
C ARG A 286 4.90 0.61 -1.57
N SER A 287 5.14 1.84 -1.13
CA SER A 287 5.56 2.94 -2.01
C SER A 287 6.95 2.69 -2.62
N LEU A 288 7.91 2.22 -1.81
CA LEU A 288 9.24 1.85 -2.29
C LEU A 288 9.20 0.64 -3.24
N GLN A 289 8.31 -0.33 -3.01
CA GLN A 289 8.12 -1.47 -3.91
C GLN A 289 7.55 -1.05 -5.26
N LEU A 290 6.62 -0.08 -5.29
CA LEU A 290 6.10 0.49 -6.53
C LEU A 290 7.18 1.23 -7.32
N LEU A 291 7.98 2.07 -6.65
CA LEU A 291 9.14 2.73 -7.27
C LEU A 291 10.09 1.70 -7.88
N LYS A 292 10.39 0.63 -7.13
CA LYS A 292 11.26 -0.45 -7.59
C LYS A 292 10.68 -1.19 -8.79
N ALA A 293 9.38 -1.51 -8.78
CA ALA A 293 8.73 -2.21 -9.88
C ALA A 293 8.85 -1.42 -11.19
N ARG A 294 8.72 -0.09 -11.13
CA ARG A 294 8.83 0.79 -12.29
C ARG A 294 10.26 0.95 -12.79
N ILE A 295 11.25 1.03 -11.89
CA ILE A 295 12.67 1.14 -12.26
C ILE A 295 13.24 -0.17 -12.83
N CYS A 296 12.91 -1.32 -12.22
CA CYS A 296 13.49 -2.59 -12.63
C CYS A 296 12.99 -3.09 -13.99
N ALA A 297 11.92 -2.51 -14.56
CA ALA A 297 11.29 -2.93 -15.81
C ALA A 297 11.08 -4.46 -15.94
N ARG A 298 10.98 -5.19 -14.81
CA ARG A 298 10.73 -6.63 -14.81
C ARG A 298 9.24 -6.83 -15.03
N PRO A 299 8.82 -7.76 -15.92
CA PRO A 299 7.41 -8.10 -16.03
C PRO A 299 6.93 -8.51 -14.64
N ILE A 300 5.91 -7.81 -14.16
CA ILE A 300 5.24 -8.20 -12.92
C ILE A 300 4.64 -9.56 -13.24
N VAL A 301 5.16 -10.62 -12.60
CA VAL A 301 4.57 -11.96 -12.68
C VAL A 301 3.29 -11.93 -11.84
N SER A 302 2.27 -11.24 -12.32
CA SER A 302 0.90 -11.30 -11.84
C SER A 302 0.01 -11.58 -13.03
N SER A 303 -0.31 -12.88 -13.18
CA SER A 303 -1.52 -13.43 -13.79
C SER A 303 -2.21 -12.62 -14.88
N VAL A 304 -2.06 -13.11 -16.11
CA VAL A 304 -3.03 -13.07 -17.22
C VAL A 304 -3.23 -11.69 -17.87
N GLU A 305 -2.85 -11.65 -19.15
CA GLU A 305 -3.12 -10.63 -20.16
C GLU A 305 -2.18 -9.40 -20.14
N TYR A 306 -1.37 -9.32 -21.20
CA TYR A 306 -0.42 -8.27 -21.62
C TYR A 306 0.95 -8.27 -20.92
N ASP A 307 1.93 -8.83 -21.65
CA ASP A 307 3.38 -8.79 -21.39
C ASP A 307 3.91 -7.38 -21.74
N GLU A 308 3.32 -6.34 -21.16
CA GLU A 308 3.69 -4.94 -21.41
C GLU A 308 4.85 -4.56 -20.48
N LEU A 309 5.99 -4.23 -21.10
CA LEU A 309 7.11 -3.60 -20.40
C LEU A 309 6.62 -2.30 -19.76
N PRO A 310 6.98 -2.00 -18.50
CA PRO A 310 6.61 -0.74 -17.86
C PRO A 310 7.03 0.45 -18.73
N SER A 311 6.14 1.42 -18.91
CA SER A 311 6.43 2.63 -19.67
C SER A 311 7.65 3.38 -19.07
N PRO A 312 8.59 3.86 -19.90
CA PRO A 312 9.69 4.69 -19.41
C PRO A 312 9.11 6.01 -18.91
N PHE A 313 9.70 6.57 -17.85
CA PHE A 313 9.24 7.83 -17.27
C PHE A 313 10.34 8.89 -17.12
N PHE A 314 11.61 8.53 -17.33
CA PHE A 314 12.72 9.49 -17.41
C PHE A 314 13.15 9.70 -18.85
N GLU A 315 13.19 10.97 -19.27
CA GLU A 315 13.79 11.35 -20.54
C GLU A 315 15.31 11.57 -20.37
N VAL A 316 16.11 10.95 -21.25
CA VAL A 316 17.56 11.11 -21.27
C VAL A 316 18.05 11.40 -22.68
N ASN A 317 18.74 12.52 -22.86
CA ASN A 317 19.32 12.91 -24.13
C ASN A 317 20.75 12.39 -24.26
N LEU A 318 21.15 12.05 -25.48
CA LEU A 318 22.55 11.72 -25.78
C LEU A 318 23.25 12.96 -26.33
N GLN A 319 24.38 13.33 -25.73
CA GLN A 319 25.18 14.48 -26.14
C GLN A 319 26.65 14.11 -26.28
N LEU A 320 27.39 14.92 -27.04
CA LEU A 320 28.82 14.73 -27.28
C LEU A 320 29.60 15.81 -26.51
N ASP A 321 30.36 15.41 -25.50
CA ASP A 321 31.12 16.30 -24.61
C ASP A 321 32.57 16.50 -25.09
N GLY A 322 32.76 16.49 -26.43
CA GLY A 322 34.06 16.60 -27.11
C GLY A 322 34.98 15.37 -27.01
N VAL A 323 34.89 14.58 -25.94
CA VAL A 323 35.75 13.40 -25.71
C VAL A 323 35.00 12.08 -25.84
N SER A 324 33.73 12.04 -25.41
CA SER A 324 32.91 10.84 -25.49
C SER A 324 31.41 11.19 -25.59
N VAL A 325 30.63 10.22 -26.04
CA VAL A 325 29.16 10.28 -25.99
C VAL A 325 28.73 10.07 -24.54
N ARG A 326 27.95 11.01 -24.00
CA ARG A 326 27.45 11.00 -22.63
C ARG A 326 25.94 11.15 -22.59
N LEU A 327 25.37 10.70 -21.47
CA LEU A 327 23.96 10.87 -21.14
C LEU A 327 23.79 12.22 -20.45
N ASP A 328 22.78 12.98 -20.88
CA ASP A 328 22.33 14.21 -20.27
C ASP A 328 20.84 14.07 -19.97
N PRO A 329 20.44 13.88 -18.69
CA PRO A 329 21.27 13.82 -17.49
C PRO A 329 22.09 12.52 -17.35
N SER A 330 23.12 12.57 -16.53
CA SER A 330 24.00 11.42 -16.24
C SER A 330 23.32 10.35 -15.39
N VAL A 331 23.87 9.12 -15.39
CA VAL A 331 23.30 8.04 -14.56
C VAL A 331 23.50 8.29 -13.06
N GLU A 332 24.55 9.02 -12.68
CA GLU A 332 24.75 9.47 -11.30
C GLU A 332 23.66 10.46 -10.87
N GLU A 333 23.24 11.37 -11.74
CA GLU A 333 22.13 12.29 -11.49
C GLU A 333 20.79 11.56 -11.43
N LEU A 334 20.57 10.56 -12.30
CA LEU A 334 19.42 9.65 -12.23
C LEU A 334 19.37 8.91 -10.90
N GLN A 335 20.51 8.36 -10.46
CA GLN A 335 20.62 7.68 -9.17
C GLN A 335 20.35 8.64 -8.01
N SER A 336 20.87 9.87 -8.09
CA SER A 336 20.62 10.92 -7.10
C SER A 336 19.14 11.30 -7.02
N ALA A 337 18.46 11.44 -8.15
CA ALA A 337 17.03 11.75 -8.21
C ALA A 337 16.17 10.61 -7.65
N VAL A 338 16.48 9.35 -8.00
CA VAL A 338 15.80 8.16 -7.46
C VAL A 338 16.02 8.02 -5.95
N ASN A 339 17.26 8.22 -5.49
CA ASN A 339 17.58 8.22 -4.06
C ASN A 339 16.89 9.39 -3.35
N GLY A 340 16.82 10.56 -4.00
CA GLY A 340 16.08 11.73 -3.55
C GLY A 340 14.59 11.40 -3.37
N GLY A 341 13.97 10.73 -4.33
CA GLY A 341 12.60 10.22 -4.24
C GLY A 341 12.39 9.23 -3.08
N ALA A 342 13.30 8.27 -2.91
CA ALA A 342 13.25 7.32 -1.79
C ALA A 342 13.40 8.03 -0.43
N VAL A 343 14.30 9.01 -0.32
CA VAL A 343 14.47 9.84 0.88
C VAL A 343 13.22 10.71 1.10
N SER A 344 12.62 11.24 0.04
CA SER A 344 11.38 12.02 0.08
C SER A 344 10.21 11.19 0.61
N ILE A 345 10.06 9.93 0.19
CA ILE A 345 9.10 8.99 0.79
C ILE A 345 9.36 8.84 2.30
N LEU A 346 10.61 8.67 2.71
CA LEU A 346 10.95 8.55 4.13
C LEU A 346 10.64 9.84 4.89
N LYS A 347 10.89 11.02 4.30
CA LYS A 347 10.61 12.34 4.90
C LYS A 347 9.12 12.51 5.26
N CYS A 348 8.19 11.81 4.61
CA CYS A 348 6.77 11.80 5.02
C CYS A 348 6.57 11.42 6.49
N SER A 349 7.42 10.55 7.02
CA SER A 349 7.35 10.08 8.41
C SER A 349 8.06 11.01 9.42
N LYS A 350 8.78 12.03 8.94
CA LYS A 350 9.62 12.92 9.76
C LYS A 350 8.82 13.91 10.61
N MET A 351 7.66 14.35 10.11
CA MET A 351 6.80 15.31 10.83
C MET A 351 5.76 14.60 11.72
N ILE A 352 5.77 13.26 11.74
CA ILE A 352 4.85 12.48 12.56
C ILE A 352 5.57 12.16 13.87
N GLU A 353 5.17 12.87 14.91
CA GLU A 353 5.66 12.63 16.27
C GLU A 353 5.09 11.31 16.81
N ALA A 354 5.95 10.51 17.45
CA ALA A 354 5.49 9.32 18.14
C ALA A 354 4.66 9.74 19.37
N TRP A 355 3.55 9.04 19.60
CA TRP A 355 2.64 9.39 20.68
C TRP A 355 3.33 9.26 22.05
N ASP A 356 2.90 10.08 23.01
CA ASP A 356 3.33 9.93 24.39
C ASP A 356 2.69 8.67 24.98
N THR A 357 3.47 7.58 25.02
CA THR A 357 3.08 6.30 25.60
C THR A 357 3.37 6.20 27.09
N VAL A 358 3.96 7.22 27.70
CA VAL A 358 4.37 7.19 29.12
C VAL A 358 3.37 7.95 29.98
N THR A 359 2.75 9.01 29.44
CA THR A 359 1.71 9.76 30.13
C THR A 359 0.31 9.35 29.73
N ILE A 360 -0.56 9.27 30.75
CA ILE A 360 -1.99 9.08 30.58
C ILE A 360 -2.57 10.38 29.98
N PRO A 361 -3.49 10.31 29.01
CA PRO A 361 -4.11 11.50 28.43
C PRO A 361 -4.70 12.43 29.50
N LYS A 362 -4.57 13.74 29.33
CA LYS A 362 -5.04 14.73 30.32
C LYS A 362 -6.55 14.60 30.60
N SER A 363 -7.34 14.31 29.58
CA SER A 363 -8.78 14.03 29.70
C SER A 363 -9.04 12.84 30.63
N VAL A 364 -8.28 11.75 30.46
CA VAL A 364 -8.39 10.52 31.26
C VAL A 364 -7.85 10.74 32.68
N GLN A 365 -6.76 11.48 32.86
CA GLN A 365 -6.22 11.83 34.18
C GLN A 365 -7.20 12.67 35.00
N MET A 366 -7.87 13.65 34.40
CA MET A 366 -8.86 14.48 35.10
C MET A 366 -10.06 13.67 35.57
N ILE A 367 -10.42 12.58 34.87
CA ILE A 367 -11.48 11.67 35.28
C ILE A 367 -11.00 10.74 36.41
N LEU A 368 -9.78 10.19 36.31
CA LEU A 368 -9.20 9.31 37.34
C LEU A 368 -8.95 10.03 38.67
N ASN A 369 -8.43 11.25 38.63
CA ASN A 369 -8.07 12.02 39.82
C ASN A 369 -8.20 13.54 39.59
N PRO A 370 -9.29 14.17 40.06
CA PRO A 370 -9.55 15.60 39.83
C PRO A 370 -8.57 16.56 40.52
N ASN A 371 -7.82 16.08 41.53
CA ASN A 371 -7.00 16.92 42.43
C ASN A 371 -5.48 16.83 42.18
N LEU A 372 -5.02 16.01 41.23
CA LEU A 372 -3.60 15.89 40.89
C LEU A 372 -3.22 16.94 39.83
N PRO A 373 -2.04 17.60 39.96
CA PRO A 373 -1.55 18.49 38.90
C PRO A 373 -1.36 17.69 37.61
N PRO A 374 -1.66 18.26 36.43
CA PRO A 374 -1.51 17.57 35.16
C PRO A 374 -0.05 17.12 35.02
N VAL A 375 0.16 15.83 34.75
CA VAL A 375 1.52 15.31 34.53
C VAL A 375 2.11 16.06 33.35
N ILE A 376 3.26 16.71 33.57
CA ILE A 376 4.03 17.36 32.52
C ILE A 376 4.55 16.23 31.62
N SER A 377 4.16 16.23 30.34
CA SER A 377 4.62 15.23 29.36
C SER A 377 6.14 15.14 29.42
N LEU A 378 6.65 13.96 29.78
CA LEU A 378 8.08 13.64 29.81
C LEU A 378 8.54 13.26 28.39
N GLY A 379 8.34 14.18 27.44
CA GLY A 379 8.98 14.17 26.13
C GLY A 379 8.36 13.21 25.10
N SER A 380 8.16 13.75 23.89
CA SER A 380 7.98 12.98 22.66
C SER A 380 9.06 11.89 22.55
N GLN A 381 8.65 10.67 22.20
CA GLN A 381 9.54 9.51 21.96
C GLN A 381 10.36 9.64 20.65
N GLY A 382 10.52 10.86 20.15
CA GLY A 382 11.07 11.16 18.83
C GLY A 382 10.01 11.03 17.74
N THR A 383 10.48 10.95 16.49
CA THR A 383 9.62 10.82 15.31
C THR A 383 9.58 9.35 14.88
N PHE A 384 8.50 8.93 14.23
CA PHE A 384 8.46 7.56 13.67
C PHE A 384 9.54 7.35 12.60
N TYR A 385 10.04 8.44 11.99
CA TYR A 385 11.11 8.43 10.99
C TYR A 385 12.35 7.66 11.42
N ASP A 386 12.88 7.87 12.63
CA ASP A 386 14.13 7.22 13.03
C ASP A 386 13.98 5.69 13.07
N ARG A 387 12.79 5.21 13.44
CA ARG A 387 12.47 3.77 13.47
C ARG A 387 12.27 3.22 12.06
N VAL A 388 11.53 3.95 11.21
CA VAL A 388 11.26 3.55 9.81
C VAL A 388 12.56 3.55 8.99
N ALA A 389 13.41 4.57 9.13
CA ALA A 389 14.65 4.70 8.37
C ALA A 389 15.70 3.63 8.75
N GLN A 390 15.67 3.13 9.99
CA GLN A 390 16.55 2.05 10.45
C GLN A 390 16.00 0.64 10.17
N ASP A 391 14.80 0.55 9.58
CA ASP A 391 14.19 -0.74 9.29
C ASP A 391 14.98 -1.51 8.22
N LYS A 392 15.31 -2.77 8.54
CA LYS A 392 16.14 -3.62 7.68
C LYS A 392 15.50 -3.92 6.33
N GLU A 393 14.17 -3.97 6.27
CA GLU A 393 13.45 -4.23 5.03
C GLU A 393 13.50 -3.02 4.10
N ILE A 394 13.36 -1.81 4.65
CA ILE A 394 13.49 -0.56 3.90
C ILE A 394 14.91 -0.42 3.34
N LEU A 395 15.94 -0.60 4.19
CA LEU A 395 17.33 -0.55 3.76
C LEU A 395 17.63 -1.56 2.65
N LYS A 396 17.06 -2.77 2.75
CA LYS A 396 17.18 -3.79 1.70
C LYS A 396 16.52 -3.34 0.39
N VAL A 397 15.33 -2.72 0.44
CA VAL A 397 14.65 -2.24 -0.77
C VAL A 397 15.44 -1.10 -1.41
N ILE A 398 15.99 -0.17 -0.63
CA ILE A 398 16.85 0.92 -1.14
C ILE A 398 18.12 0.35 -1.81
N LEU A 399 18.79 -0.62 -1.19
CA LEU A 399 19.95 -1.29 -1.82
C LEU A 399 19.58 -1.98 -3.14
N MET A 400 18.39 -2.58 -3.22
CA MET A 400 17.90 -3.18 -4.46
C MET A 400 17.54 -2.13 -5.52
N LEU A 401 17.06 -0.95 -5.13
CA LEU A 401 16.81 0.18 -6.03
C LEU A 401 18.14 0.68 -6.63
N THR A 402 19.16 0.89 -5.80
CA THR A 402 20.49 1.30 -6.27
C THR A 402 21.09 0.28 -7.25
N GLY A 403 20.98 -1.02 -6.94
CA GLY A 403 21.44 -2.06 -7.86
C GLY A 403 20.67 -2.12 -9.19
N ALA A 404 19.38 -1.74 -9.20
CA ALA A 404 18.59 -1.68 -10.42
C ALA A 404 18.99 -0.49 -11.33
N VAL A 405 19.30 0.66 -10.72
CA VAL A 405 19.83 1.82 -11.45
C VAL A 405 21.20 1.47 -12.05
N GLN A 406 22.09 0.81 -11.29
CA GLN A 406 23.39 0.36 -11.80
C GLN A 406 23.26 -0.61 -12.98
N ASN A 407 22.32 -1.55 -12.93
CA ASN A 407 22.07 -2.45 -14.06
C ASN A 407 21.60 -1.69 -15.30
N SER A 408 20.78 -0.64 -15.11
CA SER A 408 20.35 0.24 -16.21
C SER A 408 21.52 1.05 -16.77
N GLU A 409 22.48 1.44 -15.92
CA GLU A 409 23.73 2.08 -16.32
C GLU A 409 24.55 1.17 -17.24
N ASP A 410 24.76 -0.09 -16.84
CA ASP A 410 25.53 -1.06 -17.60
C ASP A 410 24.90 -1.29 -18.99
N GLU A 411 23.56 -1.40 -19.05
CA GLU A 411 22.82 -1.52 -20.31
C GLU A 411 22.95 -0.25 -21.18
N CYS A 412 22.94 0.94 -20.57
CA CYS A 412 23.17 2.19 -21.28
C CYS A 412 24.61 2.28 -21.81
N ASN A 413 25.61 1.87 -21.04
CA ASN A 413 27.01 1.88 -21.45
C ASN A 413 27.26 0.96 -22.65
N VAL A 414 26.64 -0.24 -22.68
CA VAL A 414 26.68 -1.13 -23.84
C VAL A 414 26.04 -0.47 -25.08
N TYR A 415 24.99 0.33 -24.90
CA TYR A 415 24.40 1.09 -26.00
C TYR A 415 25.29 2.25 -26.45
N LEU A 416 25.94 2.95 -25.52
CA LEU A 416 26.91 4.02 -25.81
C LEU A 416 28.12 3.51 -26.59
N GLU A 417 28.63 2.31 -26.27
CA GLU A 417 29.74 1.68 -26.99
C GLU A 417 29.45 1.52 -28.49
N ARG A 418 28.18 1.38 -28.90
CA ARG A 418 27.81 1.33 -30.33
C ARG A 418 28.23 2.59 -31.09
N PHE A 419 28.26 3.74 -30.42
CA PHE A 419 28.63 5.02 -31.03
C PHE A 419 30.14 5.27 -31.04
N SER A 420 30.94 4.45 -30.34
CA SER A 420 32.42 4.54 -30.37
C SER A 420 33.01 4.34 -31.77
N CYS A 421 32.29 3.67 -32.67
CA CYS A 421 32.70 3.53 -34.08
C CYS A 421 32.80 4.88 -34.82
N TYR A 422 32.15 5.93 -34.30
CA TYR A 422 32.24 7.29 -34.81
C TYR A 422 33.33 8.12 -34.11
N GLY A 423 34.08 7.54 -33.16
CA GLY A 423 35.10 8.22 -32.33
C GLY A 423 36.11 9.07 -33.10
N TRP A 424 36.50 8.57 -34.27
CA TRP A 424 37.42 9.27 -35.18
C TRP A 424 36.93 10.67 -35.60
N LEU A 425 35.62 10.98 -35.54
CA LEU A 425 35.10 12.30 -35.91
C LEU A 425 35.50 13.41 -34.93
N TRP A 426 35.70 13.08 -33.64
CA TRP A 426 36.03 14.06 -32.60
C TRP A 426 37.41 13.84 -31.97
N GLU A 427 37.98 12.64 -32.06
CA GLU A 427 39.33 12.36 -31.57
C GLU A 427 40.44 12.73 -32.57
N ASP A 428 40.19 12.55 -33.87
CA ASP A 428 41.23 12.81 -34.88
C ASP A 428 41.34 14.29 -35.22
N SER A 429 42.57 14.77 -35.36
CA SER A 429 42.86 16.08 -35.95
C SER A 429 42.64 16.04 -37.46
N ILE A 430 41.77 16.92 -37.95
CA ILE A 430 41.50 17.10 -39.39
C ILE A 430 42.79 17.36 -40.17
N GLU A 431 43.70 18.15 -39.60
CA GLU A 431 44.96 18.52 -40.25
C GLU A 431 45.90 17.33 -40.41
N ASP A 432 46.00 16.48 -39.39
CA ASP A 432 46.92 15.34 -39.40
C ASP A 432 46.40 14.23 -40.32
N LYS A 433 45.09 13.97 -40.30
CA LYS A 433 44.46 13.06 -41.27
C LYS A 433 44.53 13.57 -42.69
N TYR A 434 44.46 14.88 -42.91
CA TYR A 434 44.68 15.44 -44.23
C TYR A 434 46.14 15.27 -44.69
N LYS A 435 47.14 15.48 -43.81
CA LYS A 435 48.56 15.24 -44.14
C LYS A 435 48.84 13.77 -44.47
N GLU A 436 48.26 12.83 -43.72
CA GLU A 436 48.32 11.40 -44.02
C GLU A 436 47.73 11.10 -45.41
N PHE A 437 46.56 11.67 -45.69
CA PHE A 437 45.91 11.53 -46.99
C PHE A 437 46.76 12.12 -48.12
N GLU A 438 47.32 13.32 -47.94
CA GLU A 438 48.18 13.99 -48.90
C GLU A 438 49.49 13.21 -49.17
N ALA A 439 50.09 12.61 -48.13
CA ALA A 439 51.29 11.78 -48.27
C ALA A 439 51.07 10.55 -49.16
N THR A 440 49.81 10.13 -49.35
CA THR A 440 49.44 8.99 -50.20
C THR A 440 49.42 9.36 -51.70
N ASN A 441 49.68 10.63 -52.07
CA ASN A 441 49.50 11.16 -53.44
C ASN A 441 48.14 10.78 -54.06
N PRO A 442 47.04 11.20 -53.43
CA PRO A 442 45.70 10.75 -53.79
C PRO A 442 45.27 11.27 -55.17
N THR A 443 44.54 10.43 -55.89
CA THR A 443 43.92 10.81 -57.17
C THR A 443 42.65 11.65 -56.95
N LEU A 444 42.14 12.26 -58.01
CA LEU A 444 40.88 13.00 -57.95
C LEU A 444 39.69 12.11 -57.55
N ASP A 445 39.71 10.86 -58.00
CA ASP A 445 38.69 9.88 -57.69
C ASP A 445 38.76 9.46 -56.20
N ASP A 446 39.95 9.40 -55.61
CA ASP A 446 40.13 9.16 -54.18
C ASP A 446 39.57 10.33 -53.33
N PHE A 447 39.77 11.58 -53.79
CA PHE A 447 39.16 12.76 -53.18
C PHE A 447 37.63 12.70 -53.26
N GLU A 448 37.08 12.35 -54.43
CA GLU A 448 35.64 12.21 -54.61
C GLU A 448 35.08 11.09 -53.71
N CYS A 449 35.75 9.94 -53.65
CA CYS A 449 35.37 8.83 -52.78
C CYS A 449 35.38 9.24 -51.30
N LYS A 450 36.36 10.03 -50.86
CA LYS A 450 36.42 10.52 -49.49
C LYS A 450 35.28 11.50 -49.19
N LEU A 451 34.98 12.44 -50.09
CA LEU A 451 33.85 13.37 -49.95
C LEU A 451 32.50 12.63 -49.96
N ARG A 452 32.35 11.64 -50.82
CA ARG A 452 31.18 10.75 -50.86
C ARG A 452 31.01 9.96 -49.57
N SER A 453 32.11 9.54 -48.94
CA SER A 453 32.04 8.83 -47.65
C SER A 453 31.48 9.69 -46.52
N PHE A 454 31.75 11.01 -46.52
CA PHE A 454 31.13 11.94 -45.57
C PHE A 454 29.64 12.16 -45.87
N ALA A 455 29.24 12.23 -47.14
CA ALA A 455 27.82 12.31 -47.51
C ALA A 455 27.04 11.04 -47.13
N GLN A 456 27.64 9.86 -47.32
CA GLN A 456 27.07 8.58 -46.86
C GLN A 456 27.00 8.47 -45.34
N LEU A 457 27.89 9.15 -44.63
CA LEU A 457 27.83 9.23 -43.17
C LEU A 457 26.62 10.06 -42.74
N ASP A 458 26.35 11.21 -43.38
CA ASP A 458 25.16 12.02 -43.09
C ASP A 458 23.85 11.23 -43.30
N GLU A 459 23.72 10.48 -44.39
CA GLU A 459 22.55 9.62 -44.65
C GLU A 459 22.39 8.52 -43.59
N LYS A 460 23.50 7.95 -43.10
CA LYS A 460 23.47 6.96 -42.01
C LYS A 460 23.02 7.57 -40.68
N LEU A 461 23.38 8.83 -40.43
CA LEU A 461 22.97 9.57 -39.23
C LEU A 461 21.48 9.95 -39.28
N ASP A 462 20.89 10.10 -40.47
CA ASP A 462 19.43 10.28 -40.64
C ASP A 462 18.61 9.02 -40.32
N LEU A 463 19.22 7.85 -40.45
CA LEU A 463 18.58 6.55 -40.20
C LEU A 463 18.65 6.10 -38.73
N PHE A 464 19.11 6.96 -37.82
CA PHE A 464 19.16 6.63 -36.39
C PHE A 464 17.76 6.44 -35.80
N GLU A 465 17.65 5.52 -34.84
CA GLU A 465 16.42 5.28 -34.07
C GLU A 465 15.99 6.59 -33.38
N SER A 466 14.72 6.99 -33.49
CA SER A 466 14.24 8.24 -32.88
C SER A 466 14.27 8.21 -31.35
N SER A 467 14.07 7.02 -30.78
CA SER A 467 14.12 6.81 -29.34
C SER A 467 14.33 5.33 -29.02
N ARG A 468 15.03 5.03 -27.93
CA ARG A 468 15.20 3.67 -27.43
C ARG A 468 14.88 3.61 -25.93
N GLN A 469 14.06 2.65 -25.54
CA GLN A 469 13.79 2.37 -24.13
C GLN A 469 14.85 1.42 -23.56
N ILE A 470 15.43 1.79 -22.42
CA ILE A 470 16.28 0.93 -21.59
C ILE A 470 15.74 1.04 -20.16
N GLY A 471 15.09 -0.01 -19.68
CA GLY A 471 14.43 -0.01 -18.38
C GLY A 471 13.41 1.13 -18.24
N ALA A 472 13.63 2.00 -17.25
CA ALA A 472 12.81 3.20 -17.00
C ALA A 472 13.23 4.45 -17.80
N LEU A 473 14.29 4.35 -18.60
CA LEU A 473 14.88 5.46 -19.35
C LEU A 473 14.42 5.43 -20.81
N LEU A 474 14.04 6.60 -21.33
CA LEU A 474 13.82 6.83 -22.75
C LEU A 474 15.00 7.63 -23.31
N LEU A 475 15.88 6.95 -24.06
CA LEU A 475 17.04 7.57 -24.68
C LEU A 475 16.66 8.22 -26.00
N ARG A 476 17.00 9.50 -26.17
CA ARG A 476 16.85 10.26 -27.43
C ARG A 476 18.21 10.59 -28.05
N PRO A 477 18.59 9.96 -29.18
CA PRO A 477 19.84 10.24 -29.86
C PRO A 477 19.80 11.46 -30.79
N GLU A 478 18.70 12.22 -30.84
CA GLU A 478 18.54 13.35 -31.78
C GLU A 478 19.63 14.41 -31.63
N SER A 479 19.98 14.79 -30.39
CA SER A 479 21.02 15.78 -30.11
C SER A 479 22.41 15.27 -30.54
N LEU A 480 22.71 14.00 -30.27
CA LEU A 480 23.93 13.35 -30.72
C LEU A 480 24.00 13.30 -32.25
N ALA A 481 22.92 12.91 -32.93
CA ALA A 481 22.87 12.85 -34.38
C ALA A 481 23.12 14.24 -35.01
N LYS A 482 22.52 15.30 -34.45
CA LYS A 482 22.79 16.69 -34.86
C LYS A 482 24.26 17.07 -34.65
N GLY A 483 24.84 16.72 -33.50
CA GLY A 483 26.26 16.97 -33.20
C GLY A 483 27.21 16.26 -34.18
N LEU A 484 26.97 14.97 -34.46
CA LEU A 484 27.77 14.19 -35.40
C LEU A 484 27.67 14.71 -36.84
N LYS A 485 26.49 15.17 -37.28
CA LYS A 485 26.33 15.83 -38.59
C LYS A 485 27.10 17.14 -38.67
N GLY A 486 27.10 17.93 -37.58
CA GLY A 486 27.92 19.14 -37.47
C GLY A 486 29.40 18.83 -37.72
N LEU A 487 29.94 17.84 -37.01
CA LEU A 487 31.33 17.40 -37.18
C LEU A 487 31.58 16.86 -38.59
N ALA A 488 30.75 15.95 -39.11
CA ALA A 488 30.90 15.41 -40.45
C ALA A 488 30.95 16.51 -41.53
N ASN A 489 30.14 17.56 -41.36
CA ASN A 489 30.16 18.71 -42.25
C ASN A 489 31.44 19.56 -42.09
N GLU A 490 31.98 19.73 -40.89
CA GLU A 490 33.28 20.39 -40.68
C GLU A 490 34.42 19.65 -41.40
N TRP A 491 34.48 18.32 -41.28
CA TRP A 491 35.42 17.47 -42.01
C TRP A 491 35.26 17.64 -43.52
N LYS A 492 34.02 17.59 -44.01
CA LYS A 492 33.70 17.76 -45.44
C LYS A 492 34.13 19.13 -45.96
N VAL A 493 33.88 20.21 -45.22
CA VAL A 493 34.26 21.58 -45.59
C VAL A 493 35.78 21.75 -45.57
N ALA A 494 36.48 21.19 -44.58
CA ALA A 494 37.93 21.26 -44.50
C ALA A 494 38.63 20.56 -45.69
N PHE A 495 38.22 19.33 -46.02
CA PHE A 495 38.74 18.61 -47.19
C PHE A 495 38.42 19.35 -48.50
N SER A 496 37.20 19.90 -48.62
CA SER A 496 36.80 20.70 -49.79
C SER A 496 37.62 21.99 -49.92
N LYS A 497 37.91 22.68 -48.82
CA LYS A 497 38.73 23.89 -48.80
C LYS A 497 40.16 23.61 -49.28
N GLN A 498 40.75 22.50 -48.88
CA GLN A 498 42.08 22.11 -49.35
C GLN A 498 42.10 21.75 -50.84
N LEU A 499 41.08 21.03 -51.31
CA LEU A 499 40.91 20.77 -52.74
C LEU A 499 40.74 22.08 -53.54
N HIS A 500 40.01 23.05 -52.99
CA HIS A 500 39.86 24.38 -53.59
C HIS A 500 41.19 25.15 -53.67
N VAL A 501 42.03 25.12 -52.63
CA VAL A 501 43.38 25.73 -52.66
C VAL A 501 44.23 25.09 -53.76
N LYS A 502 44.25 23.74 -53.85
CA LYS A 502 44.97 23.02 -54.91
C LYS A 502 44.47 23.37 -56.32
N ALA A 503 43.15 23.44 -56.50
CA ALA A 503 42.55 23.81 -57.78
C ALA A 503 42.88 25.26 -58.16
N ARG A 504 42.81 26.19 -57.19
CA ARG A 504 43.15 27.59 -57.38
C ARG A 504 44.62 27.78 -57.75
N ASP A 505 45.54 27.15 -57.03
CA ASP A 505 46.98 27.32 -57.29
C ASP A 505 47.37 26.75 -58.66
N ARG A 506 46.76 25.64 -59.09
CA ARG A 506 46.93 25.10 -60.46
C ARG A 506 46.33 26.03 -61.52
N LEU A 507 45.14 26.58 -61.28
CA LEU A 507 44.50 27.50 -62.20
C LEU A 507 45.30 28.81 -62.31
N GLU A 508 45.82 29.35 -61.21
CA GLU A 508 46.68 30.52 -61.19
C GLU A 508 47.97 30.25 -61.96
N ALA A 509 48.63 29.11 -61.76
CA ALA A 509 49.83 28.74 -62.50
C ALA A 509 49.57 28.65 -64.02
N LEU A 510 48.48 28.00 -64.45
CA LEU A 510 48.08 27.96 -65.86
C LEU A 510 47.73 29.35 -66.41
N THR A 511 47.02 30.15 -65.62
CA THR A 511 46.65 31.51 -66.03
C THR A 511 47.88 32.40 -66.16
N GLU A 512 48.87 32.25 -65.28
CA GLU A 512 50.18 32.92 -65.36
C GLU A 512 50.95 32.48 -66.61
N GLN A 513 50.96 31.18 -66.92
CA GLN A 513 51.55 30.63 -68.15
C GLN A 513 50.85 31.17 -69.42
N ILE A 514 49.52 31.25 -69.41
CA ILE A 514 48.73 31.81 -70.52
C ILE A 514 49.03 33.30 -70.67
N LYS A 515 49.07 34.07 -69.57
CA LYS A 515 49.38 35.51 -69.58
C LYS A 515 50.80 35.78 -70.10
N THR A 516 51.79 35.03 -69.63
CA THR A 516 53.19 35.18 -70.08
C THR A 516 53.34 34.79 -71.55
N THR A 517 52.67 33.74 -71.99
CA THR A 517 52.66 33.31 -73.39
C THR A 517 51.94 34.32 -74.30
N ALA A 518 50.79 34.85 -73.88
CA ALA A 518 50.07 35.91 -74.59
C ALA A 518 50.90 37.20 -74.73
N LYS A 519 51.64 37.59 -73.68
CA LYS A 519 52.59 38.72 -73.74
C LYS A 519 53.71 38.51 -74.75
N ARG A 520 54.24 37.28 -74.87
CA ARG A 520 55.30 36.95 -75.85
C ARG A 520 54.77 36.97 -77.29
N MET A 521 53.50 36.60 -77.48
CA MET A 521 52.83 36.63 -78.78
C MET A 521 52.45 38.06 -79.23
N ASN A 522 52.02 38.91 -78.30
CA ASN A 522 51.61 40.30 -78.57
C ASN A 522 52.80 41.27 -78.78
N ARG A 523 54.03 40.76 -78.94
CA ARG A 523 55.18 41.60 -79.29
C ARG A 523 54.96 42.15 -80.70
N THR A 524 54.89 43.47 -80.84
CA THR A 524 54.72 44.15 -82.12
C THR A 524 55.92 43.85 -83.02
N VAL A 525 55.65 43.39 -84.25
CA VAL A 525 56.66 43.17 -85.28
C VAL A 525 56.63 44.39 -86.20
N GLU A 526 57.72 45.15 -86.21
CA GLU A 526 57.90 46.29 -87.13
C GLU A 526 58.42 45.78 -88.49
N ASP A 527 58.11 46.50 -89.57
CA ASP A 527 58.50 46.12 -90.94
C ASP A 527 60.03 46.06 -91.08
N GLY A 528 60.57 44.84 -91.28
CA GLY A 528 62.00 44.56 -91.46
C GLY A 528 62.69 43.82 -90.31
N ASP A 529 62.01 43.61 -89.16
CA ASP A 529 62.59 42.91 -88.00
C ASP A 529 62.36 41.39 -88.06
N ILE A 530 63.24 40.71 -88.81
CA ILE A 530 63.24 39.25 -89.01
C ILE A 530 63.45 38.50 -87.69
N ASP A 531 64.19 39.07 -86.74
CA ASP A 531 64.46 38.46 -85.44
C ASP A 531 63.23 38.50 -84.52
N ALA A 532 62.48 39.61 -84.53
CA ALA A 532 61.19 39.70 -83.84
C ALA A 532 60.15 38.74 -84.45
N LEU A 533 60.08 38.63 -85.78
CA LEU A 533 59.21 37.66 -86.47
C LEU A 533 59.61 36.21 -86.14
N GLY A 534 60.91 35.90 -86.13
CA GLY A 534 61.43 34.58 -85.77
C GLY A 534 61.16 34.20 -84.32
N TYR A 535 61.22 35.16 -83.40
CA TYR A 535 60.85 34.97 -81.99
C TYR A 535 59.36 34.71 -81.80
N VAL A 536 58.49 35.46 -82.49
CA VAL A 536 57.03 35.26 -82.46
C VAL A 536 56.64 33.93 -83.13
N MET A 537 57.28 33.55 -84.24
CA MET A 537 57.03 32.24 -84.89
C MET A 537 57.51 31.05 -84.04
N ARG A 538 58.65 31.14 -83.36
CA ARG A 538 59.11 30.10 -82.42
C ARG A 538 58.16 29.96 -81.24
N THR A 539 57.76 31.09 -80.65
CA THR A 539 56.79 31.07 -79.55
C THR A 539 55.43 30.54 -80.00
N LEU A 540 54.95 30.86 -81.22
CA LEU A 540 53.72 30.29 -81.79
C LEU A 540 53.81 28.77 -81.97
N ASN A 541 54.95 28.25 -82.44
CA ASN A 541 55.17 26.81 -82.55
C ASN A 541 55.22 26.14 -81.18
N ASP A 542 55.86 26.77 -80.19
CA ASP A 542 55.88 26.28 -78.81
C ASP A 542 54.48 26.30 -78.19
N VAL A 543 53.67 27.35 -78.45
CA VAL A 543 52.25 27.39 -78.02
C VAL A 543 51.48 26.25 -78.64
N ARG A 544 51.57 26.05 -79.96
CA ARG A 544 50.85 24.96 -80.64
C ARG A 544 51.25 23.57 -80.12
N ARG A 545 52.52 23.40 -79.76
CA ARG A 545 53.03 22.14 -79.20
C ARG A 545 52.55 21.92 -77.77
N LYS A 546 52.49 22.99 -76.97
CA LYS A 546 52.03 22.96 -75.57
C LYS A 546 50.51 23.09 -75.42
N GLN A 547 49.77 23.45 -76.47
CA GLN A 547 48.32 23.62 -76.40
C GLN A 547 47.62 22.34 -75.97
N SER A 548 48.05 21.20 -76.52
CA SER A 548 47.54 19.88 -76.11
C SER A 548 47.89 19.54 -74.67
N GLU A 549 49.07 19.94 -74.18
CA GLU A 549 49.49 19.78 -72.78
C GLU A 549 48.64 20.66 -71.85
N ILE A 550 48.39 21.92 -72.22
CA ILE A 550 47.56 22.87 -71.48
C ILE A 550 46.10 22.41 -71.42
N GLU A 551 45.52 21.93 -72.53
CA GLU A 551 44.17 21.35 -72.57
C GLU A 551 44.05 20.09 -71.69
N LEU A 552 45.10 19.26 -71.65
CA LEU A 552 45.20 18.12 -70.74
C LEU A 552 45.27 18.54 -69.27
N GLU A 553 45.87 19.69 -68.95
CA GLU A 553 45.92 20.22 -67.58
C GLU A 553 44.61 20.91 -67.13
N PHE A 554 43.82 21.45 -68.06
CA PHE A 554 42.50 22.02 -67.74
C PHE A 554 41.49 20.97 -67.29
N GLY A 555 41.50 19.77 -67.88
CA GLY A 555 40.57 18.69 -67.55
C GLY A 555 40.50 18.35 -66.04
N PRO A 556 41.64 18.08 -65.38
CA PRO A 556 41.71 17.88 -63.93
C PRO A 556 41.14 19.03 -63.11
N ILE A 557 41.34 20.29 -63.53
CA ILE A 557 40.85 21.47 -62.81
C ILE A 557 39.33 21.59 -62.95
N THR A 558 38.79 21.36 -64.15
CA THR A 558 37.33 21.30 -64.36
C THR A 558 36.70 20.20 -63.51
N HIS A 559 37.36 19.05 -63.40
CA HIS A 559 36.90 17.95 -62.55
C HIS A 559 36.95 18.31 -61.05
N MET A 560 38.03 18.95 -60.57
CA MET A 560 38.12 19.44 -59.18
C MET A 560 36.97 20.39 -58.83
N TYR A 561 36.65 21.36 -59.70
CA TYR A 561 35.54 22.29 -59.46
C TYR A 561 34.17 21.62 -59.57
N ALA A 562 33.99 20.64 -60.46
CA ALA A 562 32.75 19.87 -60.54
C ALA A 562 32.47 19.07 -59.25
N ILE A 563 33.53 18.48 -58.67
CA ILE A 563 33.45 17.81 -57.37
C ILE A 563 33.07 18.82 -56.27
N LEU A 564 33.76 19.97 -56.23
CA LEU A 564 33.46 21.03 -55.26
C LEU A 564 32.01 21.52 -55.35
N ASP A 565 31.49 21.76 -56.56
CA ASP A 565 30.11 22.20 -56.78
C ASP A 565 29.05 21.14 -56.40
N THR A 566 29.43 19.86 -56.42
CA THR A 566 28.53 18.75 -56.07
C THR A 566 28.44 18.56 -54.56
N TYR A 567 29.55 18.70 -53.85
CA TYR A 567 29.62 18.39 -52.42
C TYR A 567 29.58 19.62 -51.51
N LEU A 568 30.00 20.81 -51.93
CA LEU A 568 29.82 22.03 -51.12
C LEU A 568 28.35 22.49 -51.18
N PRO A 569 27.79 22.97 -50.05
CA PRO A 569 26.48 23.59 -50.07
C PRO A 569 26.52 24.82 -50.99
N LYS A 570 25.54 24.91 -51.90
CA LYS A 570 25.29 26.16 -52.63
C LYS A 570 24.86 27.20 -51.59
N HIS A 571 25.62 28.29 -51.51
CA HIS A 571 25.29 29.45 -50.68
C HIS A 571 23.90 29.99 -51.00
#